data_AF-A0A418GC97-F1
#
_entry.id   AF-A0A418GC97-F1
#
_cell.length_a   1.000
_cell.length_b   1.000
_cell.length_c   1.000
_cell.angle_alpha   90.00
_cell.angle_beta   90.00
_cell.angle_gamma   90.00
#
_symmetry.space_group_name_H-M   'P 1'
#
loop_
_entity.id
_entity.type
_entity.pdbx_description
1 polymer ?
#
loop_
_entity_poly.entity_id
_entity_poly.type
_entity_poly.pdbx_seq_one_letter_code
_entity_poly.pdbx_strand_id
1 'polypeptide(L)'
;HVTSRKCYGPSATSEKCPGNALEKGGKGSITEQLLNARADVTLGGGAKTFAETATAGEWQGKTLREQAQARGYQLVSDTASLNSVTEANQQKPLLGLFADGNMPVRWQGPKATYHGNIDKPAVTCTPNPQRNDSVPTLAQMTDKAIELLSKNEKGFFLQVEGASIDKQDHAANPCGQIGETVDLDEAVQRALEFAKKDGNTLVIVTADHAHASQIVAPDTKAPGLTQALNTKDGAVMVMSYGNSEEDSQEHTGSQLRIAAYGPHAANVVGLTDQTDLFYTMKAALGLK
;
A
#
# COMPACT_ATOMS: atom_id res chain seq x y z
N HIS A 1 6.63 15.93 1.60
CA HIS A 1 5.70 17.08 1.57
C HIS A 1 5.78 17.78 0.23
N VAL A 2 4.75 17.65 -0.60
CA VAL A 2 4.69 18.24 -1.94
C VAL A 2 3.29 18.76 -2.21
N THR A 3 3.14 19.73 -3.12
CA THR A 3 1.84 20.30 -3.48
C THR A 3 1.02 19.39 -4.41
N SER A 4 1.66 18.41 -5.05
CA SER A 4 0.98 17.41 -5.89
C SER A 4 1.59 16.04 -5.72
N ARG A 5 0.73 15.01 -5.62
CA ARG A 5 1.14 13.59 -5.57
C ARG A 5 1.88 13.12 -6.83
N LYS A 6 1.84 13.88 -7.94
CA LYS A 6 2.53 13.56 -9.20
C LYS A 6 4.03 13.91 -9.18
N CYS A 7 4.55 14.51 -8.11
CA CYS A 7 5.94 14.95 -8.00
C CYS A 7 6.86 13.85 -7.48
N TYR A 8 6.85 12.70 -8.17
CA TYR A 8 7.57 11.47 -7.80
C TYR A 8 9.08 11.70 -7.72
N GLY A 9 9.71 12.03 -8.85
CA GLY A 9 11.14 12.30 -8.97
C GLY A 9 11.45 13.73 -9.44
N PRO A 10 12.74 14.06 -9.62
CA PRO A 10 13.21 15.37 -10.05
C PRO A 10 12.47 15.93 -11.26
N SER A 11 12.30 15.12 -12.33
CA SER A 11 11.72 15.59 -13.59
C SER A 11 10.29 16.10 -13.41
N ALA A 12 9.43 15.29 -12.80
CA ALA A 12 8.03 15.67 -12.57
C ALA A 12 7.90 16.81 -11.55
N THR A 13 8.82 16.91 -10.60
CA THR A 13 8.78 17.94 -9.55
C THR A 13 9.12 19.32 -10.13
N SER A 14 10.14 19.42 -10.98
CA SER A 14 10.50 20.68 -11.64
C SER A 14 9.37 21.29 -12.46
N GLU A 15 8.58 20.43 -13.13
CA GLU A 15 7.42 20.80 -13.95
C GLU A 15 6.18 21.10 -13.11
N LYS A 16 5.78 20.18 -12.22
CA LYS A 16 4.45 20.17 -11.57
C LYS A 16 4.43 20.75 -10.16
N CYS A 17 5.59 20.78 -9.49
CA CYS A 17 5.74 21.30 -8.14
C CYS A 17 6.93 22.27 -8.06
N PRO A 18 6.92 23.39 -8.80
CA PRO A 18 8.07 24.29 -8.89
C PRO A 18 8.52 24.83 -7.51
N GLY A 19 7.60 25.08 -6.59
CA GLY A 19 7.93 25.50 -5.22
C GLY A 19 8.55 24.39 -4.34
N ASN A 20 8.47 23.12 -4.76
CA ASN A 20 9.10 22.01 -4.07
C ASN A 20 10.42 21.58 -4.74
N ALA A 21 10.64 21.92 -6.01
CA ALA A 21 11.82 21.47 -6.77
C ALA A 21 13.14 21.90 -6.11
N LEU A 22 14.11 20.97 -6.07
CA LEU A 22 15.34 21.16 -5.32
C LEU A 22 16.21 22.28 -5.91
N GLU A 23 16.30 22.35 -7.23
CA GLU A 23 17.03 23.41 -7.96
C GLU A 23 16.40 24.80 -7.83
N LYS A 24 15.16 24.87 -7.33
CA LYS A 24 14.42 26.11 -7.04
C LYS A 24 14.41 26.45 -5.54
N GLY A 25 15.24 25.77 -4.74
CA GLY A 25 15.34 26.00 -3.29
C GLY A 25 14.26 25.29 -2.46
N GLY A 26 13.43 24.45 -3.07
CA GLY A 26 12.46 23.63 -2.37
C GLY A 26 13.09 22.40 -1.70
N LYS A 27 12.26 21.59 -1.02
CA LYS A 27 12.71 20.37 -0.30
C LYS A 27 13.02 19.17 -1.22
N GLY A 28 12.75 19.27 -2.51
CA GLY A 28 12.90 18.21 -3.50
C GLY A 28 11.61 17.43 -3.79
N SER A 29 11.75 16.46 -4.67
CA SER A 29 10.73 15.48 -5.06
C SER A 29 10.31 14.55 -3.92
N ILE A 30 9.26 13.74 -4.14
CA ILE A 30 8.84 12.71 -3.17
C ILE A 30 10.00 11.75 -2.86
N THR A 31 10.70 11.25 -3.88
CA THR A 31 11.79 10.28 -3.68
C THR A 31 13.00 10.92 -2.96
N GLU A 32 13.39 12.15 -3.30
CA GLU A 32 14.45 12.86 -2.57
C GLU A 32 14.07 13.10 -1.10
N GLN A 33 12.82 13.50 -0.85
CA GLN A 33 12.32 13.69 0.52
C GLN A 33 12.19 12.37 1.29
N LEU A 34 11.84 11.26 0.64
CA LEU A 34 11.84 9.92 1.24
C LEU A 34 13.24 9.52 1.68
N LEU A 35 14.24 9.72 0.81
CA LEU A 35 15.64 9.46 1.15
C LEU A 35 16.15 10.36 2.29
N ASN A 36 15.64 11.58 2.39
CA ASN A 36 15.91 12.48 3.51
C ASN A 36 15.21 12.10 4.81
N ALA A 37 13.98 11.58 4.72
CA ALA A 37 13.20 11.16 5.88
C ALA A 37 13.85 9.99 6.62
N ARG A 38 14.50 9.07 5.88
CA ARG A 38 15.38 8.03 6.43
C ARG A 38 14.73 7.18 7.53
N ALA A 39 13.52 6.68 7.25
CA ALA A 39 12.95 5.63 8.09
C ALA A 39 13.89 4.41 8.13
N ASP A 40 13.95 3.72 9.27
CA ASP A 40 14.85 2.57 9.45
C ASP A 40 14.53 1.44 8.47
N VAL A 41 13.25 1.25 8.13
CA VAL A 41 12.75 0.27 7.18
C VAL A 41 11.77 0.94 6.21
N THR A 42 12.01 0.83 4.90
CA THR A 42 11.10 1.26 3.83
C THR A 42 11.04 0.19 2.75
N LEU A 43 9.87 -0.40 2.51
CA LEU A 43 9.70 -1.57 1.64
C LEU A 43 8.53 -1.34 0.66
N GLY A 44 8.74 -1.61 -0.62
CA GLY A 44 7.67 -1.52 -1.62
C GLY A 44 8.18 -1.62 -3.07
N GLY A 45 7.42 -1.07 -4.00
CA GLY A 45 7.82 -0.91 -5.41
C GLY A 45 8.41 0.47 -5.72
N GLY A 46 8.25 0.93 -6.95
CA GLY A 46 8.63 2.27 -7.39
C GLY A 46 10.10 2.43 -7.78
N ALA A 47 10.81 1.33 -8.10
CA ALA A 47 12.23 1.36 -8.43
C ALA A 47 12.57 2.28 -9.62
N LYS A 48 11.64 2.47 -10.56
CA LYS A 48 11.87 3.26 -11.78
C LYS A 48 12.26 4.71 -11.47
N THR A 49 11.63 5.35 -10.49
CA THR A 49 11.93 6.75 -10.13
C THR A 49 13.34 6.91 -9.55
N PHE A 50 13.90 5.85 -8.96
CA PHE A 50 15.26 5.89 -8.42
C PHE A 50 16.35 5.96 -9.51
N ALA A 51 16.00 5.76 -10.78
CA ALA A 51 16.89 5.95 -11.92
C ALA A 51 17.01 7.43 -12.36
N GLU A 52 16.13 8.32 -11.89
CA GLU A 52 16.24 9.75 -12.15
C GLU A 52 17.47 10.34 -11.44
N THR A 53 18.04 11.40 -12.00
CA THR A 53 19.21 12.09 -11.45
C THR A 53 18.81 13.36 -10.72
N ALA A 54 19.43 13.61 -9.55
CA ALA A 54 19.17 14.84 -8.80
C ALA A 54 19.63 16.07 -9.61
N THR A 55 18.79 17.11 -9.63
CA THR A 55 19.02 18.35 -10.39
C THR A 55 19.87 19.37 -9.63
N ALA A 56 19.97 19.25 -8.30
CA ALA A 56 20.72 20.11 -7.41
C ALA A 56 21.14 19.37 -6.12
N GLY A 57 21.81 20.07 -5.20
CA GLY A 57 22.23 19.53 -3.91
C GLY A 57 23.51 18.68 -3.98
N GLU A 58 23.87 18.06 -2.85
CA GLU A 58 25.12 17.30 -2.68
C GLU A 58 25.32 16.18 -3.72
N TRP A 59 24.22 15.57 -4.17
CA TRP A 59 24.24 14.44 -5.10
C TRP A 59 23.80 14.83 -6.51
N GLN A 60 23.89 16.11 -6.88
CA GLN A 60 23.57 16.57 -8.22
C GLN A 60 24.29 15.75 -9.30
N GLY A 61 23.54 15.32 -10.32
CA GLY A 61 24.06 14.49 -11.41
C GLY A 61 24.24 13.01 -11.09
N LYS A 62 23.99 12.57 -9.84
CA LYS A 62 23.89 11.15 -9.46
C LYS A 62 22.43 10.70 -9.50
N THR A 63 22.23 9.42 -9.80
CA THR A 63 20.90 8.81 -9.67
C THR A 63 20.48 8.75 -8.21
N LEU A 64 19.17 8.78 -7.94
CA LEU A 64 18.67 8.66 -6.57
C LEU A 64 19.01 7.29 -5.95
N ARG A 65 19.20 6.25 -6.77
CA ARG A 65 19.72 4.94 -6.34
C ARG A 65 21.17 5.03 -5.84
N GLU A 66 22.05 5.66 -6.60
CA GLU A 66 23.44 5.90 -6.18
C GLU A 66 23.49 6.78 -4.93
N GLN A 67 22.63 7.80 -4.85
CA GLN A 67 22.47 8.64 -3.66
C GLN A 67 22.07 7.80 -2.45
N ALA A 68 21.07 6.90 -2.57
CA ALA A 68 20.66 6.03 -1.47
C ALA A 68 21.85 5.18 -0.98
N GLN A 69 22.57 4.54 -1.89
CA GLN A 69 23.74 3.72 -1.54
C GLN A 69 24.85 4.56 -0.89
N ALA A 70 25.16 5.74 -1.43
CA ALA A 70 26.16 6.66 -0.87
C ALA A 70 25.78 7.15 0.53
N ARG A 71 24.48 7.21 0.85
CA ARG A 71 23.96 7.59 2.17
C ARG A 71 23.80 6.41 3.14
N GLY A 72 24.35 5.24 2.81
CA GLY A 72 24.37 4.07 3.68
C GLY A 72 23.08 3.24 3.70
N TYR A 73 22.18 3.42 2.72
CA TYR A 73 21.02 2.53 2.60
C TYR A 73 21.44 1.13 2.15
N GLN A 74 20.85 0.13 2.77
CA GLN A 74 20.89 -1.26 2.33
C GLN A 74 19.79 -1.45 1.27
N LEU A 75 20.18 -1.69 0.02
CA LEU A 75 19.23 -1.89 -1.08
C LEU A 75 18.96 -3.37 -1.30
N VAL A 76 17.69 -3.77 -1.23
CA VAL A 76 17.23 -5.15 -1.51
C VAL A 76 16.14 -5.14 -2.58
N SER A 77 16.01 -6.21 -3.36
CA SER A 77 15.11 -6.25 -4.52
C SER A 77 14.31 -7.54 -4.67
N ASP A 78 14.47 -8.49 -3.74
CA ASP A 78 13.73 -9.75 -3.73
C ASP A 78 13.59 -10.31 -2.31
N THR A 79 12.79 -11.37 -2.16
CA THR A 79 12.55 -12.06 -0.89
C THR A 79 13.85 -12.58 -0.26
N ALA A 80 14.79 -13.08 -1.07
CA ALA A 80 16.03 -13.66 -0.55
C ALA A 80 16.96 -12.60 0.07
N SER A 81 17.16 -11.49 -0.63
CA SER A 81 17.92 -10.34 -0.17
C SER A 81 17.24 -9.61 0.99
N LEU A 82 15.90 -9.55 1.02
CA LEU A 82 15.17 -9.05 2.18
C LEU A 82 15.40 -9.93 3.42
N ASN A 83 15.34 -11.25 3.27
CA ASN A 83 15.49 -12.19 4.38
C ASN A 83 16.91 -12.21 4.98
N SER A 84 17.93 -11.88 4.19
CA SER A 84 19.32 -11.84 4.67
C SER A 84 19.63 -10.63 5.55
N VAL A 85 18.76 -9.62 5.60
CA VAL A 85 18.95 -8.42 6.43
C VAL A 85 18.77 -8.79 7.91
N THR A 86 19.75 -8.47 8.73
CA THR A 86 19.72 -8.77 10.18
C THR A 86 19.63 -7.52 11.04
N GLU A 87 19.91 -6.35 10.49
CA GLU A 87 19.81 -5.07 11.18
C GLU A 87 19.26 -4.00 10.23
N ALA A 88 18.41 -3.13 10.76
CA ALA A 88 17.97 -1.92 10.08
C ALA A 88 17.80 -0.82 11.12
N ASN A 89 18.51 0.28 10.93
CA ASN A 89 18.60 1.39 11.87
C ASN A 89 19.08 2.65 11.14
N GLN A 90 19.22 3.77 11.85
CA GLN A 90 19.66 5.04 11.25
C GLN A 90 21.04 5.00 10.59
N GLN A 91 21.93 4.08 10.99
CA GLN A 91 23.24 3.91 10.36
C GLN A 91 23.15 3.05 9.09
N LYS A 92 22.28 2.04 9.09
CA LYS A 92 22.05 1.09 8.00
C LYS A 92 20.56 0.98 7.66
N PRO A 93 19.90 2.04 7.17
CA PRO A 93 18.49 1.98 6.86
C PRO A 93 18.23 1.02 5.69
N LEU A 94 17.15 0.25 5.78
CA LEU A 94 16.75 -0.69 4.74
C LEU A 94 15.81 -0.02 3.73
N LEU A 95 16.13 -0.13 2.45
CA LEU A 95 15.26 0.29 1.35
C LEU A 95 15.06 -0.88 0.37
N GLY A 96 13.87 -1.48 0.42
CA GLY A 96 13.44 -2.55 -0.47
C GLY A 96 12.64 -2.04 -1.66
N LEU A 97 13.11 -2.35 -2.88
CA LEU A 97 12.49 -1.95 -4.14
C LEU A 97 12.23 -3.20 -4.99
N PHE A 98 11.04 -3.77 -4.85
CA PHE A 98 10.66 -5.09 -5.37
C PHE A 98 9.96 -5.08 -6.73
N ALA A 99 9.69 -3.90 -7.27
CA ALA A 99 9.09 -3.71 -8.59
C ALA A 99 9.43 -2.32 -9.16
N ASP A 100 9.45 -2.18 -10.49
CA ASP A 100 9.66 -0.89 -11.18
C ASP A 100 8.57 0.13 -10.84
N GLY A 101 7.32 -0.34 -10.78
CA GLY A 101 6.13 0.43 -10.39
C GLY A 101 5.45 -0.20 -9.19
N ASN A 102 4.14 -0.47 -9.30
CA ASN A 102 3.43 -1.25 -8.29
C ASN A 102 3.90 -2.70 -8.29
N MET A 103 3.85 -3.35 -7.12
CA MET A 103 4.08 -4.80 -7.02
C MET A 103 2.91 -5.56 -7.68
N PRO A 104 3.17 -6.73 -8.29
CA PRO A 104 2.13 -7.54 -8.94
C PRO A 104 1.10 -8.07 -7.94
N VAL A 105 -0.18 -8.05 -8.33
CA VAL A 105 -1.31 -8.54 -7.51
C VAL A 105 -1.23 -10.05 -7.27
N ARG A 106 -1.83 -10.51 -6.16
CA ARG A 106 -1.87 -11.92 -5.72
C ARG A 106 -2.63 -12.81 -6.68
N TRP A 107 -3.83 -12.39 -7.06
CA TRP A 107 -4.77 -13.20 -7.84
C TRP A 107 -5.09 -12.55 -9.17
N GLN A 108 -5.43 -13.40 -10.13
CA GLN A 108 -5.92 -13.01 -11.44
C GLN A 108 -7.36 -13.50 -11.66
N GLY A 109 -8.06 -12.75 -12.50
CA GLY A 109 -9.37 -13.09 -13.06
C GLY A 109 -9.74 -12.03 -14.10
N PRO A 110 -10.75 -12.29 -14.93
CA PRO A 110 -11.19 -11.32 -15.93
C PRO A 110 -11.75 -10.05 -15.27
N LYS A 111 -11.59 -8.92 -15.97
CA LYS A 111 -12.28 -7.65 -15.66
C LYS A 111 -13.79 -7.86 -15.83
N ALA A 112 -14.58 -7.26 -14.94
CA ALA A 112 -16.02 -7.24 -15.04
C ALA A 112 -16.46 -6.56 -16.35
N THR A 113 -17.58 -7.00 -16.93
CA THR A 113 -18.07 -6.46 -18.20
C THR A 113 -19.55 -6.13 -18.13
N TYR A 114 -20.03 -5.30 -19.05
CA TYR A 114 -21.47 -5.06 -19.19
C TYR A 114 -22.23 -6.39 -19.27
N HIS A 115 -23.25 -6.55 -18.42
CA HIS A 115 -24.03 -7.79 -18.25
C HIS A 115 -23.20 -9.07 -18.02
N GLY A 116 -21.96 -8.95 -17.54
CA GLY A 116 -21.05 -10.08 -17.37
C GLY A 116 -21.53 -11.12 -16.36
N ASN A 117 -22.43 -10.78 -15.43
CA ASN A 117 -23.04 -11.76 -14.53
C ASN A 117 -24.10 -12.65 -15.20
N ILE A 118 -24.66 -12.22 -16.34
CA ILE A 118 -25.72 -12.93 -17.08
C ILE A 118 -25.14 -13.62 -18.30
N ASP A 119 -24.30 -12.90 -19.06
CA ASP A 119 -23.85 -13.31 -20.39
C ASP A 119 -22.59 -14.17 -20.36
N LYS A 120 -21.95 -14.32 -19.19
CA LYS A 120 -20.69 -15.07 -19.02
C LYS A 120 -20.79 -16.05 -17.85
N PRO A 121 -19.98 -17.13 -17.85
CA PRO A 121 -19.92 -18.04 -16.73
C PRO A 121 -19.36 -17.34 -15.47
N ALA A 122 -19.80 -17.82 -14.31
CA ALA A 122 -19.24 -17.40 -13.03
C ALA A 122 -17.74 -17.74 -12.93
N VAL A 123 -16.98 -16.84 -12.32
CA VAL A 123 -15.52 -16.87 -12.25
C VAL A 123 -15.05 -17.53 -10.95
N THR A 124 -13.97 -18.31 -11.03
CA THR A 124 -13.18 -18.72 -9.86
C THR A 124 -11.82 -18.05 -9.97
N CYS A 125 -11.41 -17.30 -8.94
CA CYS A 125 -10.14 -16.59 -8.94
C CYS A 125 -8.96 -17.56 -8.86
N THR A 126 -7.85 -17.20 -9.49
CA THR A 126 -6.64 -18.04 -9.51
C THR A 126 -5.41 -17.25 -9.10
N PRO A 127 -4.34 -17.90 -8.57
CA PRO A 127 -3.06 -17.23 -8.34
C PRO A 127 -2.54 -16.58 -9.63
N ASN A 128 -1.95 -15.38 -9.51
CA ASN A 128 -1.40 -14.65 -10.64
C ASN A 128 -0.04 -15.23 -11.07
N PRO A 129 0.10 -15.84 -12.26
CA PRO A 129 1.36 -16.42 -12.73
C PRO A 129 2.42 -15.35 -13.06
N GLN A 130 2.03 -14.07 -13.17
CA GLN A 130 2.96 -12.96 -13.39
C GLN A 130 3.62 -12.48 -12.08
N ARG A 131 3.13 -12.92 -10.92
CA ARG A 131 3.77 -12.66 -9.64
C ARG A 131 4.82 -13.74 -9.39
N ASN A 132 6.09 -13.40 -9.62
CA ASN A 132 7.22 -14.27 -9.32
C ASN A 132 7.35 -14.47 -7.79
N ASP A 133 7.66 -15.69 -7.37
CA ASP A 133 7.92 -16.07 -5.97
C ASP A 133 9.10 -15.30 -5.34
N SER A 134 9.97 -14.69 -6.15
CA SER A 134 11.02 -13.80 -5.67
C SER A 134 10.51 -12.45 -5.15
N VAL A 135 9.25 -12.10 -5.43
CA VAL A 135 8.62 -10.87 -4.94
C VAL A 135 8.00 -11.15 -3.57
N PRO A 136 8.38 -10.45 -2.49
CA PRO A 136 7.84 -10.72 -1.17
C PRO A 136 6.34 -10.39 -1.11
N THR A 137 5.63 -11.14 -0.30
CA THR A 137 4.23 -10.85 0.08
C THR A 137 4.14 -9.69 1.05
N LEU A 138 2.96 -9.08 1.16
CA LEU A 138 2.75 -8.01 2.13
C LEU A 138 2.96 -8.53 3.57
N ALA A 139 2.53 -9.77 3.84
CA ALA A 139 2.78 -10.44 5.11
C ALA A 139 4.29 -10.64 5.37
N GLN A 140 5.07 -11.12 4.39
CA GLN A 140 6.52 -11.27 4.54
C GLN A 140 7.25 -9.93 4.78
N MET A 141 6.84 -8.86 4.07
CA MET A 141 7.38 -7.53 4.33
C MET A 141 7.01 -7.02 5.73
N THR A 142 5.79 -7.31 6.18
CA THR A 142 5.30 -6.95 7.52
C THR A 142 6.09 -7.69 8.60
N ASP A 143 6.25 -9.00 8.46
CA ASP A 143 7.04 -9.84 9.37
C ASP A 143 8.47 -9.32 9.50
N LYS A 144 9.12 -9.05 8.36
CA LYS A 144 10.51 -8.58 8.37
C LYS A 144 10.63 -7.18 8.97
N ALA A 145 9.69 -6.29 8.68
CA ALA A 145 9.67 -4.96 9.28
C ALA A 145 9.50 -5.05 10.81
N ILE A 146 8.57 -5.86 11.32
CA ILE A 146 8.36 -6.07 12.76
C ILE A 146 9.62 -6.66 13.40
N GLU A 147 10.24 -7.69 12.80
CA GLU A 147 11.47 -8.31 13.29
C GLU A 147 12.60 -7.29 13.47
N LEU A 148 12.77 -6.39 12.50
CA LEU A 148 13.85 -5.40 12.51
C LEU A 148 13.54 -4.22 13.44
N LEU A 149 12.31 -3.70 13.41
CA LEU A 149 11.91 -2.50 14.15
C LEU A 149 11.71 -2.78 15.65
N SER A 150 11.27 -3.98 16.03
CA SER A 150 11.08 -4.39 17.43
C SER A 150 12.38 -4.44 18.25
N LYS A 151 13.55 -4.32 17.60
CA LYS A 151 14.86 -4.26 18.28
C LYS A 151 15.12 -2.92 18.97
N ASN A 152 14.32 -1.88 18.70
CA ASN A 152 14.45 -0.60 19.37
C ASN A 152 13.68 -0.61 20.69
N GLU A 153 14.40 -0.51 21.81
CA GLU A 153 13.84 -0.50 23.17
C GLU A 153 12.84 0.66 23.43
N LYS A 154 12.87 1.73 22.62
CA LYS A 154 11.88 2.82 22.72
C LYS A 154 10.56 2.50 22.00
N GLY A 155 10.49 1.41 21.26
CA GLY A 155 9.37 1.05 20.39
C GLY A 155 9.55 1.55 18.95
N PHE A 156 8.50 1.32 18.14
CA PHE A 156 8.50 1.67 16.73
C PHE A 156 7.10 2.11 16.26
N PHE A 157 7.08 2.75 15.09
CA PHE A 157 5.87 3.03 14.32
C PHE A 157 6.02 2.35 12.95
N LEU A 158 4.97 1.68 12.48
CA LEU A 158 4.94 1.03 11.18
C LEU A 158 3.58 1.25 10.51
N GLN A 159 3.61 1.71 9.26
CA GLN A 159 2.45 1.73 8.37
C GLN A 159 2.62 0.65 7.30
N VAL A 160 1.59 -0.18 7.13
CA VAL A 160 1.52 -1.25 6.11
C VAL A 160 0.30 -0.99 5.24
N GLU A 161 0.45 -1.04 3.92
CA GLU A 161 -0.60 -0.68 2.97
C GLU A 161 -0.88 -1.80 1.96
N GLY A 162 -2.12 -2.29 1.92
CA GLY A 162 -2.65 -3.15 0.86
C GLY A 162 -3.06 -2.35 -0.37
N ALA A 163 -2.10 -1.72 -1.05
CA ALA A 163 -2.36 -0.60 -1.98
C ALA A 163 -3.20 -0.95 -3.22
N SER A 164 -3.21 -2.20 -3.67
CA SER A 164 -3.88 -2.59 -4.92
C SER A 164 -5.32 -3.08 -4.72
N ILE A 165 -5.86 -3.06 -3.51
CA ILE A 165 -7.32 -3.22 -3.30
C ILE A 165 -8.05 -2.13 -4.10
N ASP A 166 -7.68 -0.87 -3.85
CA ASP A 166 -8.13 0.32 -4.58
C ASP A 166 -7.89 0.19 -6.09
N LYS A 167 -6.65 -0.12 -6.50
CA LYS A 167 -6.27 -0.17 -7.93
C LYS A 167 -7.07 -1.20 -8.72
N GLN A 168 -7.37 -2.35 -8.11
CA GLN A 168 -8.16 -3.38 -8.75
C GLN A 168 -9.67 -3.07 -8.70
N ASP A 169 -10.13 -2.24 -7.76
CA ASP A 169 -11.49 -1.69 -7.76
C ASP A 169 -11.66 -0.66 -8.88
N HIS A 170 -10.72 0.29 -9.05
CA HIS A 170 -10.63 1.16 -10.24
C HIS A 170 -10.70 0.37 -11.55
N ALA A 171 -9.97 -0.74 -11.62
CA ALA A 171 -9.93 -1.59 -12.80
C ALA A 171 -11.18 -2.47 -13.00
N ALA A 172 -12.18 -2.40 -12.12
CA ALA A 172 -13.35 -3.28 -12.10
C ALA A 172 -12.97 -4.77 -12.15
N ASN A 173 -11.93 -5.18 -11.41
CA ASN A 173 -11.41 -6.55 -11.40
C ASN A 173 -11.63 -7.22 -10.03
N PRO A 174 -12.74 -7.97 -9.86
CA PRO A 174 -13.08 -8.66 -8.61
C PRO A 174 -11.98 -9.55 -8.06
N CYS A 175 -11.37 -10.39 -8.91
CA CYS A 175 -10.41 -11.38 -8.44
C CYS A 175 -9.10 -10.74 -7.96
N GLY A 176 -8.64 -9.70 -8.67
CA GLY A 176 -7.51 -8.91 -8.20
C GLY A 176 -7.84 -8.23 -6.87
N GLN A 177 -8.98 -7.53 -6.79
CA GLN A 177 -9.38 -6.78 -5.59
C GLN A 177 -9.52 -7.67 -4.34
N ILE A 178 -10.24 -8.79 -4.47
CA ILE A 178 -10.43 -9.75 -3.38
C ILE A 178 -9.08 -10.37 -3.01
N GLY A 179 -8.25 -10.74 -3.98
CA GLY A 179 -6.92 -11.30 -3.72
C GLY A 179 -6.00 -10.34 -2.95
N GLU A 180 -6.04 -9.05 -3.24
CA GLU A 180 -5.28 -8.04 -2.48
C GLU A 180 -5.86 -7.79 -1.09
N THR A 181 -7.17 -7.95 -0.91
CA THR A 181 -7.81 -7.90 0.41
C THR A 181 -7.38 -9.08 1.27
N VAL A 182 -7.23 -10.26 0.65
CA VAL A 182 -6.63 -11.44 1.30
C VAL A 182 -5.15 -11.23 1.62
N ASP A 183 -4.36 -10.59 0.73
CA ASP A 183 -2.94 -10.24 1.01
C ASP A 183 -2.83 -9.35 2.26
N LEU A 184 -3.73 -8.38 2.40
CA LEU A 184 -3.78 -7.50 3.57
C LEU A 184 -4.22 -8.23 4.84
N ASP A 185 -5.22 -9.12 4.77
CA ASP A 185 -5.63 -9.93 5.92
C ASP A 185 -4.46 -10.78 6.46
N GLU A 186 -3.67 -11.40 5.58
CA GLU A 186 -2.47 -12.15 5.97
C GLU A 186 -1.46 -11.26 6.71
N ALA A 187 -1.27 -10.01 6.28
CA ALA A 187 -0.40 -9.04 6.97
C ALA A 187 -0.98 -8.58 8.31
N VAL A 188 -2.30 -8.39 8.41
CA VAL A 188 -2.99 -8.05 9.67
C VAL A 188 -2.86 -9.20 10.68
N GLN A 189 -2.92 -10.45 10.24
CA GLN A 189 -2.69 -11.62 11.11
C GLN A 189 -1.30 -11.56 11.75
N ARG A 190 -0.25 -11.27 10.97
CA ARG A 190 1.12 -11.12 11.47
C ARG A 190 1.25 -9.99 12.49
N ALA A 191 0.64 -8.83 12.22
CA ALA A 191 0.63 -7.71 13.15
C ALA A 191 -0.09 -8.05 14.48
N LEU A 192 -1.24 -8.74 14.42
CA LEU A 192 -1.98 -9.15 15.62
C LEU A 192 -1.27 -10.24 16.42
N GLU A 193 -0.58 -11.18 15.76
CA GLU A 193 0.26 -12.19 16.41
C GLU A 193 1.38 -11.53 17.23
N PHE A 194 2.08 -10.56 16.64
CA PHE A 194 3.07 -9.76 17.35
C PHE A 194 2.44 -8.99 18.51
N ALA A 195 1.36 -8.25 18.25
CA ALA A 195 0.74 -7.39 19.26
C ALA A 195 0.21 -8.15 20.47
N LYS A 196 -0.33 -9.37 20.29
CA LYS A 196 -0.75 -10.25 21.39
C LYS A 196 0.44 -10.71 22.23
N LYS A 197 1.61 -10.93 21.62
CA LYS A 197 2.83 -11.37 22.31
C LYS A 197 3.53 -10.22 23.03
N ASP A 198 3.61 -9.06 22.39
CA ASP A 198 4.24 -7.85 22.91
C ASP A 198 3.43 -7.20 24.05
N GLY A 199 2.10 -7.18 23.93
CA GLY A 199 1.18 -6.69 24.96
C GLY A 199 1.06 -5.16 25.05
N ASN A 200 1.94 -4.39 24.38
CA ASN A 200 1.96 -2.93 24.42
C ASN A 200 1.79 -2.29 23.03
N THR A 201 1.39 -3.09 22.04
CA THR A 201 1.23 -2.66 20.64
C THR A 201 -0.22 -2.29 20.34
N LEU A 202 -0.42 -1.10 19.76
CA LEU A 202 -1.68 -0.68 19.15
C LEU A 202 -1.69 -1.09 17.66
N VAL A 203 -2.63 -1.94 17.26
CA VAL A 203 -2.89 -2.32 15.87
C VAL A 203 -4.16 -1.64 15.40
N ILE A 204 -4.13 -0.97 14.25
CA ILE A 204 -5.28 -0.32 13.62
C ILE A 204 -5.42 -0.82 12.18
N VAL A 205 -6.66 -1.09 11.76
CA VAL A 205 -7.01 -1.47 10.39
C VAL A 205 -8.18 -0.59 9.92
N THR A 206 -8.00 0.08 8.79
CA THR A 206 -8.99 0.97 8.15
C THR A 206 -8.70 1.09 6.66
N ALA A 207 -9.57 1.79 5.92
CA ALA A 207 -9.29 2.32 4.59
C ALA A 207 -9.17 3.86 4.64
N ASP A 208 -8.65 4.45 3.58
CA ASP A 208 -8.56 5.90 3.40
C ASP A 208 -9.86 6.51 2.84
N HIS A 209 -10.58 5.78 2.00
CA HIS A 209 -11.94 6.11 1.52
C HIS A 209 -12.72 4.85 1.09
N ALA A 210 -14.03 5.02 0.81
CA ALA A 210 -14.85 3.95 0.22
C ALA A 210 -14.66 3.89 -1.32
N HIS A 211 -15.18 2.84 -1.96
CA HIS A 211 -15.00 2.59 -3.39
C HIS A 211 -16.29 2.14 -4.10
N ALA A 212 -16.17 1.81 -5.39
CA ALA A 212 -17.26 1.55 -6.33
C ALA A 212 -17.93 0.18 -6.19
N SER A 213 -17.21 -0.87 -5.80
CA SER A 213 -17.74 -2.23 -5.83
C SER A 213 -18.97 -2.43 -4.94
N GLN A 214 -19.99 -3.11 -5.48
CA GLN A 214 -21.22 -3.47 -4.77
C GLN A 214 -21.55 -4.95 -4.95
N ILE A 215 -21.97 -5.62 -3.87
CA ILE A 215 -22.56 -6.96 -3.94
C ILE A 215 -24.04 -6.82 -4.32
N VAL A 216 -24.44 -7.46 -5.41
CA VAL A 216 -25.81 -7.38 -5.96
C VAL A 216 -26.42 -8.78 -6.16
N ALA A 217 -27.74 -8.84 -6.39
CA ALA A 217 -28.44 -10.10 -6.61
C ALA A 217 -27.96 -10.80 -7.92
N PRO A 218 -27.97 -12.14 -7.99
CA PRO A 218 -27.45 -12.88 -9.15
C PRO A 218 -28.02 -12.49 -10.51
N ASP A 219 -29.30 -12.14 -10.57
CA ASP A 219 -30.06 -11.80 -11.77
C ASP A 219 -30.09 -10.30 -12.11
N THR A 220 -29.29 -9.50 -11.38
CA THR A 220 -29.22 -8.04 -11.57
C THR A 220 -28.85 -7.69 -13.01
N LYS A 221 -29.67 -6.84 -13.64
CA LYS A 221 -29.39 -6.19 -14.93
C LYS A 221 -28.92 -4.76 -14.68
N ALA A 222 -27.61 -4.60 -14.47
CA ALA A 222 -27.01 -3.31 -14.15
C ALA A 222 -26.55 -2.56 -15.41
N PRO A 223 -26.58 -1.21 -15.41
CA PRO A 223 -26.05 -0.41 -16.51
C PRO A 223 -24.51 -0.42 -16.60
N GLY A 224 -23.84 -0.74 -15.49
CA GLY A 224 -22.38 -0.77 -15.39
C GLY A 224 -21.75 -2.14 -15.69
N LEU A 225 -20.56 -2.35 -15.15
CA LEU A 225 -19.80 -3.58 -15.24
C LEU A 225 -20.23 -4.55 -14.15
N THR A 226 -20.38 -5.82 -14.49
CA THR A 226 -20.78 -6.89 -13.55
C THR A 226 -20.00 -8.17 -13.79
N GLN A 227 -19.87 -8.98 -12.73
CA GLN A 227 -19.27 -10.31 -12.82
C GLN A 227 -19.82 -11.23 -11.73
N ALA A 228 -20.18 -12.44 -12.12
CA ALA A 228 -20.53 -13.52 -11.20
C ALA A 228 -19.26 -14.25 -10.74
N LEU A 229 -19.19 -14.61 -9.45
CA LEU A 229 -18.09 -15.34 -8.84
C LEU A 229 -18.60 -16.57 -8.08
N ASN A 230 -17.90 -17.69 -8.21
CA ASN A 230 -18.11 -18.87 -7.38
C ASN A 230 -17.42 -18.64 -6.03
N THR A 231 -18.22 -18.57 -4.96
CA THR A 231 -17.71 -18.36 -3.61
C THR A 231 -17.29 -19.67 -2.94
N LYS A 232 -16.64 -19.56 -1.77
CA LYS A 232 -16.27 -20.70 -0.93
C LYS A 232 -17.47 -21.57 -0.53
N ASP A 233 -18.66 -20.98 -0.43
CA ASP A 233 -19.89 -21.68 -0.01
C ASP A 233 -20.52 -22.50 -1.14
N GLY A 234 -19.92 -22.51 -2.34
CA GLY A 234 -20.52 -23.12 -3.52
C GLY A 234 -21.71 -22.34 -4.09
N ALA A 235 -21.93 -21.10 -3.62
CA ALA A 235 -22.94 -20.19 -4.12
C ALA A 235 -22.33 -19.10 -5.02
N VAL A 236 -23.14 -18.52 -5.90
CA VAL A 236 -22.73 -17.39 -6.75
C VAL A 236 -22.93 -16.07 -6.00
N MET A 237 -21.89 -15.24 -5.99
CA MET A 237 -21.95 -13.83 -5.61
C MET A 237 -21.73 -12.97 -6.85
N VAL A 238 -22.53 -11.93 -7.05
CA VAL A 238 -22.33 -10.97 -8.15
C VAL A 238 -21.79 -9.66 -7.62
N MET A 239 -20.73 -9.17 -8.26
CA MET A 239 -20.18 -7.84 -8.00
C MET A 239 -20.53 -6.89 -9.15
N SER A 240 -20.81 -5.63 -8.81
CA SER A 240 -21.11 -4.56 -9.75
C SER A 240 -20.20 -3.35 -9.54
N TYR A 241 -19.86 -2.68 -10.64
CA TYR A 241 -19.12 -1.42 -10.71
C TYR A 241 -19.83 -0.53 -11.73
N GLY A 242 -20.39 0.60 -11.29
CA GLY A 242 -21.29 1.37 -12.15
C GLY A 242 -21.38 2.85 -11.81
N ASN A 243 -20.32 3.42 -11.25
CA ASN A 243 -20.26 4.84 -10.92
C ASN A 243 -19.44 5.68 -11.92
N SER A 244 -18.93 5.07 -12.99
CA SER A 244 -18.14 5.74 -14.02
C SER A 244 -18.36 5.09 -15.40
N GLU A 245 -18.50 5.94 -16.41
CA GLU A 245 -18.45 5.56 -17.83
C GLU A 245 -17.03 5.55 -18.39
N GLU A 246 -16.06 6.11 -17.65
CA GLU A 246 -14.64 6.03 -18.00
C GLU A 246 -14.08 4.64 -17.66
N ASP A 247 -12.88 4.33 -18.16
CA ASP A 247 -12.24 3.03 -17.92
C ASP A 247 -11.66 2.86 -16.50
N SER A 248 -11.97 3.80 -15.59
CA SER A 248 -11.64 3.80 -14.16
C SER A 248 -12.90 4.00 -13.33
N GLN A 249 -13.16 3.08 -12.41
CA GLN A 249 -14.27 3.16 -11.47
C GLN A 249 -13.88 4.01 -10.26
N GLU A 250 -14.77 4.86 -9.77
CA GLU A 250 -14.36 5.97 -8.90
C GLU A 250 -14.54 5.69 -7.41
N HIS A 251 -13.88 6.50 -6.58
CA HIS A 251 -14.06 6.48 -5.13
C HIS A 251 -15.49 6.88 -4.74
N THR A 252 -15.91 6.52 -3.53
CA THR A 252 -17.22 6.93 -2.98
C THR A 252 -17.08 7.57 -1.59
N GLY A 253 -18.05 8.40 -1.20
CA GLY A 253 -17.99 9.23 0.01
C GLY A 253 -18.61 8.62 1.27
N SER A 254 -18.89 7.32 1.29
CA SER A 254 -19.46 6.68 2.48
C SER A 254 -18.47 6.69 3.64
N GLN A 255 -18.97 6.86 4.86
CA GLN A 255 -18.21 6.47 6.05
C GLN A 255 -17.85 4.99 5.96
N LEU A 256 -16.71 4.62 6.54
CA LEU A 256 -16.16 3.27 6.47
C LEU A 256 -15.62 2.82 7.83
N ARG A 257 -15.35 1.52 7.95
CA ARG A 257 -14.93 0.90 9.19
C ARG A 257 -13.48 1.23 9.53
N ILE A 258 -13.28 1.64 10.77
CA ILE A 258 -12.00 1.58 11.48
C ILE A 258 -12.12 0.55 12.62
N ALA A 259 -11.08 -0.25 12.84
CA ALA A 259 -10.99 -1.16 13.96
C ALA A 259 -9.60 -1.11 14.59
N ALA A 260 -9.53 -1.31 15.91
CA ALA A 260 -8.26 -1.28 16.64
C ALA A 260 -8.18 -2.38 17.72
N TYR A 261 -6.96 -2.75 18.07
CA TYR A 261 -6.61 -3.68 19.15
C TYR A 261 -5.42 -3.11 19.95
N GLY A 262 -5.43 -3.27 21.27
CA GLY A 262 -4.32 -2.88 22.15
C GLY A 262 -4.53 -1.55 22.89
N PRO A 263 -3.46 -0.96 23.45
CA PRO A 263 -3.53 0.30 24.20
C PRO A 263 -4.17 1.43 23.38
N HIS A 264 -5.05 2.22 23.99
CA HIS A 264 -5.79 3.32 23.34
C HIS A 264 -6.77 2.92 22.22
N ALA A 265 -6.99 1.62 21.95
CA ALA A 265 -7.92 1.16 20.91
C ALA A 265 -9.37 1.63 21.11
N ALA A 266 -9.77 2.01 22.32
CA ALA A 266 -11.11 2.55 22.60
C ALA A 266 -11.42 3.85 21.83
N ASN A 267 -10.40 4.60 21.42
CA ASN A 267 -10.58 5.90 20.77
C ASN A 267 -11.15 5.83 19.35
N VAL A 268 -11.24 4.63 18.74
CA VAL A 268 -11.86 4.45 17.41
C VAL A 268 -13.33 4.00 17.50
N VAL A 269 -13.88 3.86 18.71
CA VAL A 269 -15.28 3.44 18.91
C VAL A 269 -16.23 4.59 18.62
N GLY A 270 -17.34 4.28 17.94
CA GLY A 270 -18.36 5.26 17.57
C GLY A 270 -18.03 5.94 16.25
N LEU A 271 -18.47 7.19 16.11
CA LEU A 271 -18.18 8.02 14.94
C LEU A 271 -17.02 8.96 15.28
N THR A 272 -15.95 8.87 14.50
CA THR A 272 -14.77 9.75 14.58
C THR A 272 -14.46 10.30 13.19
N ASP A 273 -13.57 11.28 13.12
CA ASP A 273 -12.99 11.76 11.87
C ASP A 273 -11.64 11.06 11.58
N GLN A 274 -11.19 11.06 10.31
CA GLN A 274 -9.87 10.54 9.95
C GLN A 274 -8.75 11.28 10.68
N THR A 275 -8.92 12.57 10.98
CA THR A 275 -7.94 13.37 11.72
C THR A 275 -7.80 12.95 13.19
N ASP A 276 -8.84 12.37 13.81
CA ASP A 276 -8.75 11.84 15.17
C ASP A 276 -7.75 10.68 15.28
N LEU A 277 -7.52 9.96 14.18
CA LEU A 277 -6.55 8.87 14.13
C LEU A 277 -5.12 9.38 14.37
N PHE A 278 -4.77 10.56 13.83
CA PHE A 278 -3.48 11.20 14.09
C PHE A 278 -3.29 11.46 15.59
N TYR A 279 -4.28 12.05 16.26
CA TYR A 279 -4.19 12.36 17.69
C TYR A 279 -4.22 11.10 18.55
N THR A 280 -4.98 10.09 18.14
CA THR A 280 -5.00 8.77 18.78
C THR A 280 -3.60 8.14 18.78
N MET A 281 -2.93 8.10 17.62
CA MET A 281 -1.57 7.58 17.50
C MET A 281 -0.56 8.43 18.28
N LYS A 282 -0.64 9.77 18.13
CA LYS A 282 0.24 10.71 18.83
C LYS A 282 0.19 10.52 20.35
N ALA A 283 -1.02 10.43 20.91
CA ALA A 283 -1.24 10.24 22.33
C ALA A 283 -0.80 8.86 22.81
N ALA A 284 -1.13 7.79 22.08
CA ALA A 284 -0.74 6.42 22.44
C ALA A 284 0.79 6.24 22.48
N LEU A 285 1.51 6.90 21.58
CA LEU A 285 2.98 6.90 21.54
C LEU A 285 3.62 7.95 22.47
N GLY A 286 2.84 8.77 23.16
CA GLY A 286 3.36 9.82 24.06
C GLY A 286 4.17 10.92 23.36
N LEU A 287 3.89 11.19 22.07
CA LEU A 287 4.62 12.17 21.27
C LEU A 287 4.11 13.60 21.53
N LYS A 288 5.03 14.57 21.56
CA LYS A 288 4.74 16.01 21.79
C LYS A 288 4.59 16.78 20.49
#